data_AF-E3FWN9-F1
#
_entry.id   AF-E3FWN9-F1
#
_cell.length_a   1.000
_cell.length_b   1.000
_cell.length_c   1.000
_cell.angle_alpha   90.00
_cell.angle_beta   90.00
_cell.angle_gamma   90.00
#
_symmetry.space_group_name_H-M   'P 1'
#
loop_
_entity.id
_entity.type
_entity.pdbx_description
1 polymer ?
#
loop_
_entity_poly.entity_id
_entity_poly.type
_entity_poly.pdbx_seq_one_letter_code
_entity_poly.pdbx_strand_id
1 'polypeptide(L)'
;MSPDELHTRLLCVLQGFMSETAARLVLRGTMEPLKLSVTTLTVVDLPRLIDALEPASRHFMHPAQRPRLALELKELLNTPLRRLPSRPPTPPPAPVAPPLASPEMPRTAGRPVMLNIHSEADASTARFTARSLCEELGGKGFECQKVATAVSELARNQLAYAGGGSIQLHPERTPRRLIRVLAQDQGQGIANVTLVLSGAYRSKTGLGLGLLGVKRLSDRFEVRTGPTGTHVEFEVWL
;
A
#
# COMPACT_ATOMS: atom_id res chain seq x y z
N MET A 1 5.00 19.26 27.40
CA MET A 1 4.58 18.93 26.03
C MET A 1 3.07 19.03 25.97
N SER A 2 2.52 19.71 24.98
CA SER A 2 1.06 19.67 24.78
C SER A 2 0.65 18.28 24.26
N PRO A 3 -0.62 17.86 24.48
CA PRO A 3 -1.12 16.58 23.98
C PRO A 3 -0.94 16.43 22.45
N ASP A 4 -1.15 17.51 21.69
CA ASP A 4 -0.98 17.52 20.23
C ASP A 4 0.48 17.36 19.78
N GLU A 5 1.42 17.98 20.50
CA GLU A 5 2.85 17.86 20.22
C GLU A 5 3.35 16.43 20.48
N LEU A 6 2.85 15.82 21.56
CA LEU A 6 3.16 14.44 21.94
C LEU A 6 2.60 13.45 20.91
N HIS A 7 1.35 13.65 20.49
CA HIS A 7 0.70 12.86 19.44
C HIS A 7 1.44 12.98 18.11
N THR A 8 1.86 14.19 17.73
CA THR A 8 2.60 14.44 16.48
C THR A 8 3.97 13.76 16.50
N ARG A 9 4.69 13.78 17.62
CA ARG A 9 5.98 13.08 17.75
C ARG A 9 5.83 11.56 17.69
N LEU A 10 4.82 11.00 18.34
CA LEU A 10 4.51 9.57 18.27
C LEU A 10 4.21 9.14 16.83
N LEU A 11 3.39 9.92 16.12
CA LEU A 11 3.13 9.69 14.69
C LEU A 11 4.41 9.78 13.86
N CYS A 12 5.26 10.77 14.11
CA CYS A 12 6.51 10.95 13.37
C CYS A 12 7.48 9.78 13.56
N VAL A 13 7.63 9.28 14.79
CA VAL A 13 8.46 8.10 15.07
C VAL A 13 7.90 6.88 14.36
N LEU A 14 6.60 6.59 14.50
CA LEU A 14 5.96 5.45 13.82
C LEU A 14 6.10 5.55 12.29
N GLN A 15 5.94 6.75 11.73
CA GLN A 15 6.10 7.02 10.30
C GLN A 15 7.52 6.79 9.76
N GLY A 16 8.54 6.78 10.63
CA GLY A 16 9.90 6.36 10.28
C GLY A 16 10.00 4.87 9.91
N PHE A 17 9.01 4.06 10.31
CA PHE A 17 9.03 2.60 10.14
C PHE A 17 7.81 2.03 9.42
N MET A 18 6.72 2.80 9.29
CA MET A 18 5.49 2.37 8.60
C MET A 18 4.82 3.56 7.89
N SER A 19 3.80 3.29 7.07
CA SER A 19 3.07 4.37 6.40
C SER A 19 2.29 5.24 7.39
N GLU A 20 1.99 6.49 7.03
CA GLU A 20 1.16 7.39 7.85
C GLU A 20 -0.17 6.76 8.27
N THR A 21 -0.82 6.02 7.36
CA THR A 21 -2.07 5.32 7.67
C THR A 21 -1.86 4.21 8.69
N ALA A 22 -0.78 3.42 8.58
CA ALA A 22 -0.45 2.37 9.54
C ALA A 22 -0.07 2.98 10.91
N ALA A 23 0.70 4.07 10.91
CA ALA A 23 1.06 4.80 12.13
C ALA A 23 -0.18 5.33 12.86
N ARG A 24 -1.12 5.96 12.13
CA ARG A 24 -2.40 6.42 12.69
C ARG A 24 -3.27 5.27 13.18
N LEU A 25 -3.31 4.15 12.45
CA LEU A 25 -4.09 2.97 12.83
C LEU A 25 -3.55 2.32 14.11
N VAL A 26 -2.23 2.10 14.18
CA VAL A 26 -1.54 1.53 15.34
C VAL A 26 -1.72 2.43 16.55
N LEU A 27 -1.51 3.73 16.39
CA LEU A 27 -1.66 4.69 17.48
C LEU A 27 -3.10 4.79 17.99
N ARG A 28 -4.09 4.83 17.08
CA ARG A 28 -5.50 4.81 17.47
C ARG A 28 -5.87 3.50 18.17
N GLY A 29 -5.44 2.36 17.60
CA GLY A 29 -5.72 1.02 18.11
C GLY A 29 -5.08 0.73 19.46
N THR A 30 -4.01 1.43 19.85
CA THR A 30 -3.41 1.33 21.19
C THR A 30 -4.00 2.34 22.17
N MET A 31 -4.38 3.54 21.72
CA MET A 31 -4.98 4.55 22.58
C MET A 31 -6.41 4.19 23.03
N GLU A 32 -7.21 3.56 22.17
CA GLU A 32 -8.61 3.21 22.46
C GLU A 32 -8.76 2.20 23.63
N PRO A 33 -8.03 1.06 23.68
CA PRO A 33 -8.04 0.16 24.84
C PRO A 33 -7.49 0.79 26.12
N LEU A 34 -6.56 1.75 26.00
CA LEU A 34 -5.97 2.46 27.13
C LEU A 34 -6.84 3.63 27.62
N LYS A 35 -7.98 3.90 26.97
CA LYS A 35 -8.86 5.06 27.23
C LYS A 35 -8.13 6.40 27.16
N LEU A 36 -7.12 6.49 26.29
CA LEU A 36 -6.35 7.71 26.06
C LEU A 36 -6.94 8.48 24.89
N SER A 37 -7.00 9.81 25.03
CA SER A 37 -7.45 10.70 23.96
C SER A 37 -6.29 11.56 23.47
N VAL A 38 -6.32 11.93 22.18
CA VAL A 38 -5.33 12.83 21.57
C VAL A 38 -5.26 14.17 22.30
N THR A 39 -6.40 14.63 22.82
CA THR A 39 -6.55 15.90 23.52
C THR A 39 -6.14 15.86 25.00
N THR A 40 -5.94 14.67 25.57
CA THR A 40 -5.63 14.49 27.01
C THR A 40 -4.33 13.72 27.24
N LEU A 41 -3.60 13.37 26.18
CA LEU A 41 -2.39 12.56 26.25
C LEU A 41 -1.28 13.30 27.00
N THR A 42 -0.73 12.67 28.04
CA THR A 42 0.36 13.25 28.83
C THR A 42 1.63 12.42 28.75
N VAL A 43 2.75 13.01 29.18
CA VAL A 43 4.05 12.31 29.29
C VAL A 43 3.98 11.15 30.31
N VAL A 44 3.05 11.20 31.27
CA VAL A 44 2.83 10.13 32.26
C VAL A 44 2.23 8.88 31.61
N ASP A 45 1.49 9.03 30.52
CA ASP A 45 0.84 7.93 29.80
C ASP A 45 1.78 7.22 28.80
N LEU A 46 2.92 7.86 28.49
CA LEU A 46 3.85 7.42 27.46
C LEU A 46 4.44 6.02 27.67
N PRO A 47 4.91 5.63 28.88
CA PRO A 47 5.45 4.29 29.10
C PRO A 47 4.43 3.19 28.77
N ARG A 48 3.19 3.33 29.28
CA ARG A 48 2.09 2.38 29.02
C ARG A 48 1.71 2.33 27.55
N LEU A 49 1.75 3.49 26.87
CA LEU A 49 1.46 3.57 25.45
C LEU A 49 2.57 2.93 24.60
N ILE A 50 3.84 3.12 24.95
CA ILE A 50 5.00 2.52 24.27
C ILE A 50 4.94 0.98 24.39
N ASP A 51 4.65 0.46 25.58
CA ASP A 51 4.49 -0.98 25.83
C ASP A 51 3.36 -1.60 24.98
N ALA A 52 2.30 -0.84 24.70
CA ALA A 52 1.21 -1.27 23.82
C ALA A 52 1.54 -1.09 22.32
N LEU A 53 2.30 -0.05 21.96
CA LEU A 53 2.70 0.26 20.58
C LEU A 53 3.69 -0.76 20.01
N GLU A 54 4.58 -1.30 20.84
CA GLU A 54 5.59 -2.25 20.38
C GLU A 54 4.96 -3.53 19.77
N PRO A 55 4.05 -4.27 20.43
CA PRO A 55 3.40 -5.42 19.82
C PRO A 55 2.43 -5.05 18.68
N ALA A 56 1.73 -3.91 18.78
CA ALA A 56 0.80 -3.45 17.75
C ALA A 56 1.52 -3.11 16.42
N SER A 57 2.72 -2.56 16.52
CA SER A 57 3.54 -2.18 15.36
C SER A 57 4.23 -3.36 14.66
N ARG A 58 4.41 -4.50 15.32
CA ARG A 58 5.11 -5.70 14.77
C ARG A 58 4.52 -6.23 13.47
N HIS A 59 3.21 -6.02 13.25
CA HIS A 59 2.48 -6.45 12.05
C HIS A 59 2.72 -5.55 10.84
N PHE A 60 3.28 -4.36 11.04
CA PHE A 60 3.43 -3.33 10.03
C PHE A 60 4.88 -3.08 9.62
N MET A 61 5.84 -3.80 10.21
CA MET A 61 7.27 -3.60 9.95
C MET A 61 8.08 -4.89 9.98
N HIS A 62 9.23 -4.85 9.33
CA HIS A 62 10.13 -5.99 9.23
C HIS A 62 10.72 -6.36 10.62
N PRO A 63 10.90 -7.66 10.95
CA PRO A 63 11.46 -8.09 12.24
C PRO A 63 12.80 -7.44 12.59
N ALA A 64 13.65 -7.21 11.59
CA ALA A 64 14.96 -6.57 11.77
C ALA A 64 14.89 -5.10 12.23
N GLN A 65 13.76 -4.41 12.02
CA GLN A 65 13.58 -3.00 12.39
C GLN A 65 12.98 -2.82 13.80
N ARG A 66 12.47 -3.88 14.42
CA ARG A 66 11.80 -3.85 15.73
C ARG A 66 12.68 -3.29 16.86
N PRO A 67 13.97 -3.69 17.00
CA PRO A 67 14.83 -3.15 18.06
C PRO A 67 15.04 -1.64 17.92
N ARG A 68 15.07 -1.15 16.68
CA ARG A 68 15.27 0.26 16.37
C ARG A 68 14.02 1.10 16.69
N LEU A 69 12.82 0.62 16.37
CA LEU A 69 11.58 1.28 16.80
C LEU A 69 11.50 1.37 18.32
N ALA A 70 11.76 0.26 19.02
CA ALA A 70 11.69 0.23 20.48
C ALA A 70 12.65 1.25 21.12
N LEU A 71 13.83 1.45 20.51
CA LEU A 71 14.79 2.45 20.93
C LEU A 71 14.29 3.88 20.69
N GLU A 72 13.79 4.20 19.48
CA GLU A 72 13.26 5.53 19.15
C GLU A 72 12.01 5.90 19.97
N LEU A 73 11.14 4.91 20.27
CA LEU A 73 10.00 5.10 21.17
C LEU A 73 10.46 5.37 22.61
N LYS A 74 11.47 4.65 23.11
CA LYS A 74 12.05 4.89 24.45
C LYS A 74 12.79 6.23 24.52
N GLU A 75 13.39 6.69 23.43
CA GLU A 75 14.01 8.02 23.38
C GLU A 75 12.99 9.17 23.54
N LEU A 76 11.71 8.95 23.21
CA LEU A 76 10.63 9.91 23.51
C LEU A 76 10.45 10.14 25.02
N LEU A 77 10.86 9.19 25.87
CA LEU A 77 10.86 9.34 27.33
C LEU A 77 12.00 10.25 27.83
N ASN A 78 13.08 10.40 27.05
CA ASN A 78 14.33 10.99 27.50
C ASN A 78 14.73 12.31 26.82
N THR A 79 14.04 12.78 25.77
CA THR A 79 14.47 13.98 25.00
C THR A 79 13.74 15.29 25.35
N PRO A 80 14.47 16.35 25.72
CA PRO A 80 14.03 17.73 25.54
C PRO A 80 14.12 18.15 24.06
N LEU A 81 13.12 18.92 23.64
CA LEU A 81 12.81 19.51 22.33
C LEU A 81 13.99 19.80 21.38
N ARG A 82 13.96 19.23 20.16
CA ARG A 82 14.61 19.78 18.95
C ARG A 82 13.62 19.77 17.77
N ARG A 83 13.58 20.88 17.02
CA ARG A 83 12.63 21.15 15.91
C ARG A 83 12.87 20.25 14.69
N LEU A 84 11.78 19.86 14.03
CA LEU A 84 11.76 19.18 12.72
C LEU A 84 12.07 20.17 11.57
N PRO A 85 12.80 19.76 10.51
CA PRO A 85 13.05 20.59 9.33
C PRO A 85 11.86 20.59 8.34
N SER A 86 11.68 21.69 7.61
CA SER A 86 10.62 21.92 6.61
C SER A 86 10.95 21.36 5.22
N ARG A 87 9.90 20.98 4.49
CA ARG A 87 9.92 20.33 3.14
C ARG A 87 10.14 21.35 1.99
N PRO A 88 10.89 21.03 0.93
CA PRO A 88 11.07 21.92 -0.24
C PRO A 88 9.91 21.83 -1.26
N PRO A 89 9.73 22.86 -2.12
CA PRO A 89 8.61 22.98 -3.06
C PRO A 89 8.75 22.13 -4.33
N THR A 90 7.62 21.77 -4.94
CA THR A 90 7.48 20.94 -6.16
C THR A 90 7.59 21.76 -7.47
N PRO A 91 8.21 21.23 -8.54
CA PRO A 91 8.28 21.87 -9.86
C PRO A 91 7.01 21.67 -10.72
N PRO A 92 6.80 22.49 -11.78
CA PRO A 92 5.57 22.50 -12.58
C PRO A 92 5.48 21.34 -13.60
N PRO A 93 4.27 21.03 -14.12
CA PRO A 93 4.04 19.88 -14.99
C PRO A 93 4.50 20.13 -16.44
N ALA A 94 5.06 19.08 -17.07
CA ALA A 94 5.45 19.06 -18.48
C ALA A 94 4.26 18.70 -19.41
N PRO A 95 4.28 19.12 -20.69
CA PRO A 95 3.14 18.98 -21.60
C PRO A 95 2.95 17.55 -22.13
N VAL A 96 1.68 17.19 -22.37
CA VAL A 96 1.23 15.88 -22.87
C VAL A 96 1.24 15.89 -24.41
N ALA A 97 1.92 14.93 -25.03
CA ALA A 97 1.88 14.66 -26.48
C ALA A 97 0.90 13.49 -26.81
N PRO A 98 0.27 13.46 -28.00
CA PRO A 98 -0.77 12.48 -28.36
C PRO A 98 -0.20 11.10 -28.76
N PRO A 99 -1.03 10.03 -28.77
CA PRO A 99 -0.54 8.66 -28.92
C PRO A 99 -0.45 8.25 -30.40
N LEU A 100 0.67 7.63 -30.77
CA LEU A 100 0.82 6.84 -31.99
C LEU A 100 1.14 5.39 -31.60
N ALA A 101 0.52 4.46 -32.31
CA ALA A 101 0.57 3.03 -32.06
C ALA A 101 1.85 2.35 -32.56
N SER A 102 2.25 1.26 -31.85
CA SER A 102 3.25 0.21 -32.18
C SER A 102 4.73 0.63 -32.13
N PRO A 103 5.75 -0.26 -31.94
CA PRO A 103 5.79 -1.72 -31.75
C PRO A 103 6.50 -2.17 -30.43
N GLU A 104 6.56 -3.48 -30.15
CA GLU A 104 7.31 -4.05 -29.00
C GLU A 104 8.82 -3.79 -29.13
N MET A 105 9.31 -2.77 -28.44
CA MET A 105 10.74 -2.58 -28.16
C MET A 105 11.18 -3.57 -27.07
N PRO A 106 12.42 -4.09 -27.12
CA PRO A 106 12.95 -4.99 -26.10
C PRO A 106 13.08 -4.22 -24.78
N ARG A 107 12.09 -4.40 -23.90
CA ARG A 107 12.07 -3.84 -22.56
C ARG A 107 13.26 -4.44 -21.81
N THR A 108 14.12 -3.60 -21.25
CA THR A 108 15.09 -4.05 -20.26
C THR A 108 14.30 -4.27 -18.96
N ALA A 109 13.58 -5.39 -18.92
CA ALA A 109 12.70 -5.78 -17.82
C ALA A 109 13.55 -6.29 -16.66
N GLY A 110 13.22 -5.85 -15.45
CA GLY A 110 13.60 -6.63 -14.27
C GLY A 110 12.92 -8.00 -14.36
N ARG A 111 13.51 -9.02 -13.72
CA ARG A 111 12.97 -10.38 -13.78
C ARG A 111 11.51 -10.39 -13.29
N PRO A 112 10.55 -10.92 -14.06
CA PRO A 112 9.17 -10.97 -13.62
C PRO A 112 9.04 -11.90 -12.40
N VAL A 113 8.17 -11.52 -11.47
CA VAL A 113 7.88 -12.29 -10.26
C VAL A 113 6.45 -12.82 -10.35
N MET A 114 6.29 -14.12 -10.16
CA MET A 114 4.99 -14.78 -10.14
C MET A 114 4.67 -15.25 -8.73
N LEU A 115 3.45 -14.97 -8.28
CA LEU A 115 2.95 -15.25 -6.95
C LEU A 115 1.63 -15.99 -7.08
N ASN A 116 1.51 -17.12 -6.38
CA ASN A 116 0.24 -17.84 -6.26
C ASN A 116 -0.50 -17.32 -5.03
N ILE A 117 -1.81 -17.10 -5.17
CA ILE A 117 -2.67 -16.53 -4.14
C ILE A 117 -3.65 -17.61 -3.71
N HIS A 118 -3.42 -18.19 -2.53
CA HIS A 118 -4.32 -19.19 -1.92
C HIS A 118 -4.73 -18.81 -0.49
N SER A 119 -4.08 -17.82 0.10
CA SER A 119 -4.32 -17.35 1.46
C SER A 119 -4.11 -15.84 1.60
N GLU A 120 -4.60 -15.28 2.71
CA GLU A 120 -4.33 -13.88 3.09
C GLU A 120 -2.83 -13.60 3.30
N ALA A 121 -2.04 -14.61 3.69
CA ALA A 121 -0.60 -14.50 3.80
C ALA A 121 0.06 -14.31 2.42
N ASP A 122 -0.44 -14.99 1.40
CA ASP A 122 0.03 -14.82 0.02
C ASP A 122 -0.34 -13.43 -0.51
N ALA A 123 -1.55 -12.96 -0.20
CA ALA A 123 -1.98 -11.60 -0.55
C ALA A 123 -1.08 -10.53 0.08
N SER A 124 -0.71 -10.70 1.35
CA SER A 124 0.25 -9.83 2.03
C SER A 124 1.65 -9.89 1.40
N THR A 125 2.11 -11.09 1.03
CA THR A 125 3.39 -11.30 0.35
C THR A 125 3.38 -10.59 -1.01
N ALA A 126 2.34 -10.77 -1.81
CA ALA A 126 2.20 -10.13 -3.11
C ALA A 126 2.23 -8.60 -3.02
N ARG A 127 1.53 -8.04 -2.02
CA ARG A 127 1.57 -6.60 -1.72
C ARG A 127 2.99 -6.12 -1.40
N PHE A 128 3.70 -6.85 -0.53
CA PHE A 128 5.07 -6.49 -0.13
C PHE A 128 6.02 -6.56 -1.32
N THR A 129 5.98 -7.65 -2.10
CA THR A 129 6.79 -7.81 -3.31
C THR A 129 6.54 -6.69 -4.32
N ALA A 130 5.28 -6.35 -4.58
CA ALA A 130 4.94 -5.28 -5.52
C ALA A 130 5.45 -3.91 -5.06
N ARG A 131 5.44 -3.67 -3.75
CA ARG A 131 6.06 -2.46 -3.16
C ARG A 131 7.58 -2.47 -3.31
N SER A 132 8.25 -3.59 -2.99
CA SER A 132 9.71 -3.72 -3.11
C SER A 132 10.16 -3.47 -4.54
N LEU A 133 9.51 -4.09 -5.53
CA LEU A 133 9.81 -3.89 -6.94
C LEU A 133 9.63 -2.42 -7.37
N CYS A 134 8.63 -1.74 -6.83
CA CYS A 134 8.42 -0.31 -7.11
C CYS A 134 9.57 0.53 -6.57
N GLU A 135 9.99 0.27 -5.34
CA GLU A 135 11.10 0.98 -4.68
C GLU A 135 12.43 0.68 -5.40
N GLU A 136 12.67 -0.55 -5.86
CA GLU A 136 13.84 -0.96 -6.64
C GLU A 136 13.91 -0.29 -8.03
N LEU A 137 12.75 -0.02 -8.64
CA LEU A 137 12.66 0.80 -9.86
C LEU A 137 12.82 2.31 -9.58
N GLY A 138 12.91 2.71 -8.32
CA GLY A 138 13.07 4.10 -7.89
C GLY A 138 11.77 4.88 -7.81
N GLY A 139 10.63 4.19 -7.73
CA GLY A 139 9.33 4.78 -7.38
C GLY A 139 9.30 5.22 -5.92
N LYS A 140 8.45 6.20 -5.59
CA LYS A 140 8.42 6.83 -4.26
C LYS A 140 7.01 6.97 -3.72
N GLY A 141 6.87 6.75 -2.41
CA GLY A 141 5.71 7.11 -1.62
C GLY A 141 4.38 6.68 -2.23
N PHE A 142 3.71 7.63 -2.89
CA PHE A 142 2.42 7.44 -3.52
C PHE A 142 2.44 6.38 -4.63
N GLU A 143 3.48 6.32 -5.47
CA GLU A 143 3.58 5.36 -6.58
C GLU A 143 3.59 3.92 -6.08
N CYS A 144 4.42 3.64 -5.08
CA CYS A 144 4.50 2.31 -4.49
C CYS A 144 3.26 1.97 -3.66
N GLN A 145 2.58 2.98 -3.10
CA GLN A 145 1.27 2.79 -2.49
C GLN A 145 0.19 2.45 -3.53
N LYS A 146 0.18 3.08 -4.72
CA LYS A 146 -0.75 2.75 -5.82
C LYS A 146 -0.63 1.28 -6.19
N VAL A 147 0.59 0.84 -6.52
CA VAL A 147 0.87 -0.55 -6.92
C VAL A 147 0.47 -1.53 -5.82
N ALA A 148 0.94 -1.30 -4.58
CA ALA A 148 0.66 -2.20 -3.46
C ALA A 148 -0.85 -2.30 -3.16
N THR A 149 -1.57 -1.19 -3.24
CA THR A 149 -3.03 -1.17 -3.02
C THR A 149 -3.74 -1.93 -4.12
N ALA A 150 -3.42 -1.68 -5.38
CA ALA A 150 -4.03 -2.36 -6.52
C ALA A 150 -3.81 -3.88 -6.48
N VAL A 151 -2.58 -4.33 -6.17
CA VAL A 151 -2.25 -5.76 -6.00
C VAL A 151 -3.03 -6.39 -4.84
N SER A 152 -3.17 -5.68 -3.71
CA SER A 152 -3.94 -6.17 -2.56
C SER A 152 -5.42 -6.35 -2.88
N GLU A 153 -6.01 -5.43 -3.64
CA GLU A 153 -7.40 -5.53 -4.07
C GLU A 153 -7.62 -6.72 -5.00
N LEU A 154 -6.71 -6.97 -5.95
CA LEU A 154 -6.83 -8.13 -6.84
C LEU A 154 -6.64 -9.46 -6.09
N ALA A 155 -5.63 -9.56 -5.22
CA ALA A 155 -5.41 -10.77 -4.43
C ALA A 155 -6.63 -11.10 -3.56
N ARG A 156 -7.22 -10.08 -2.90
CA ARG A 156 -8.44 -10.28 -2.11
C ARG A 156 -9.64 -10.69 -2.97
N ASN A 157 -9.78 -10.12 -4.16
CA ASN A 157 -10.85 -10.50 -5.08
C ASN A 157 -10.70 -11.97 -5.52
N GLN A 158 -9.48 -12.42 -5.81
CA GLN A 158 -9.21 -13.82 -6.16
C GLN A 158 -9.61 -14.77 -5.03
N LEU A 159 -9.23 -14.46 -3.78
CA LEU A 159 -9.61 -15.26 -2.61
C LEU A 159 -11.13 -15.27 -2.37
N ALA A 160 -11.76 -14.10 -2.42
CA ALA A 160 -13.17 -13.95 -2.06
C ALA A 160 -14.15 -14.50 -3.11
N TYR A 161 -13.80 -14.46 -4.40
CA TYR A 161 -14.72 -14.77 -5.49
C TYR A 161 -14.28 -15.94 -6.38
N ALA A 162 -13.01 -16.37 -6.33
CA ALA A 162 -12.47 -17.40 -7.20
C ALA A 162 -11.75 -18.55 -6.46
N GLY A 163 -11.63 -18.49 -5.13
CA GLY A 163 -10.89 -19.48 -4.33
C GLY A 163 -9.37 -19.39 -4.49
N GLY A 164 -8.86 -18.31 -5.10
CA GLY A 164 -7.44 -18.07 -5.35
C GLY A 164 -7.14 -17.72 -6.81
N GLY A 165 -5.86 -17.60 -7.12
CA GLY A 165 -5.37 -17.23 -8.45
C GLY A 165 -3.86 -17.02 -8.49
N SER A 166 -3.39 -16.30 -9.49
CA SER A 166 -2.00 -15.88 -9.60
C SER A 166 -1.88 -14.39 -9.89
N ILE A 167 -0.77 -13.80 -9.47
CA ILE A 167 -0.37 -12.42 -9.77
C ILE A 167 1.06 -12.44 -10.30
N GLN A 168 1.27 -11.85 -11.46
CA GLN A 168 2.58 -11.62 -12.05
C GLN A 168 2.91 -10.12 -12.00
N LEU A 169 4.15 -9.81 -11.60
CA LEU A 169 4.68 -8.47 -11.51
C LEU A 169 5.84 -8.35 -12.50
N HIS A 170 5.71 -7.42 -13.44
CA HIS A 170 6.65 -7.17 -14.53
C HIS A 170 7.23 -5.76 -14.36
N PRO A 171 8.36 -5.62 -13.65
CA PRO A 171 9.05 -4.35 -13.52
C PRO A 171 9.78 -3.98 -14.81
N GLU A 172 9.50 -2.82 -15.37
CA GLU A 172 10.10 -2.33 -16.61
C GLU A 172 10.82 -1.01 -16.37
N ARG A 173 12.01 -0.83 -16.96
CA ARG A 173 12.78 0.43 -16.88
C ARG A 173 12.73 1.25 -18.17
N THR A 174 12.58 0.59 -19.31
CA THR A 174 12.62 1.19 -20.65
C THR A 174 11.39 0.76 -21.47
N PRO A 175 10.78 1.66 -22.27
CA PRO A 175 11.13 3.08 -22.46
C PRO A 175 10.73 3.98 -21.28
N ARG A 176 9.95 3.46 -20.32
CA ARG A 176 9.52 4.17 -19.11
C ARG A 176 9.56 3.23 -17.91
N ARG A 177 9.79 3.78 -16.73
CA ARG A 177 9.70 3.04 -15.47
C ARG A 177 8.24 2.74 -15.15
N LEU A 178 7.89 1.47 -15.08
CA LEU A 178 6.54 1.03 -14.73
C LEU A 178 6.56 -0.34 -14.06
N ILE A 179 5.46 -0.65 -13.39
CA ILE A 179 5.12 -2.02 -13.02
C ILE A 179 3.87 -2.40 -13.79
N ARG A 180 4.01 -3.42 -14.63
CA ARG A 180 2.86 -4.11 -15.22
C ARG A 180 2.47 -5.27 -14.32
N VAL A 181 1.19 -5.41 -14.07
CA VAL A 181 0.61 -6.44 -13.21
C VAL A 181 -0.39 -7.24 -14.01
N LEU A 182 -0.27 -8.56 -13.96
CA LEU A 182 -1.25 -9.49 -14.54
C LEU A 182 -1.80 -10.35 -13.41
N ALA A 183 -3.10 -10.29 -13.18
CA ALA A 183 -3.80 -11.16 -12.24
C ALA A 183 -4.74 -12.09 -13.00
N GLN A 184 -4.70 -13.39 -12.67
CA GLN A 184 -5.50 -14.41 -13.33
C GLN A 184 -6.13 -15.33 -12.28
N ASP A 185 -7.40 -15.66 -12.46
CA ASP A 185 -8.10 -16.67 -11.68
C ASP A 185 -8.96 -17.56 -12.59
N GLN A 186 -9.51 -18.63 -12.00
CA GLN A 186 -10.40 -19.59 -12.65
C GLN A 186 -11.79 -19.60 -12.00
N GLY A 187 -12.20 -18.46 -11.43
CA GLY A 187 -13.49 -18.33 -10.78
C GLY A 187 -14.66 -18.26 -11.78
N GLN A 188 -15.86 -17.99 -11.25
CA GLN A 188 -17.07 -17.82 -12.08
C GLN A 188 -17.09 -16.57 -12.97
N GLY A 189 -16.06 -15.72 -12.89
CA GLY A 189 -16.01 -14.42 -13.56
C GLY A 189 -16.92 -13.36 -12.95
N ILE A 190 -17.01 -12.21 -13.62
CA ILE A 190 -17.77 -11.04 -13.20
C ILE A 190 -18.93 -10.81 -14.18
N ALA A 191 -20.15 -11.15 -13.74
CA ALA A 191 -21.34 -11.15 -14.60
C ALA A 191 -21.60 -9.82 -15.34
N ASN A 192 -21.39 -8.67 -14.68
CA ASN A 192 -21.60 -7.34 -15.27
C ASN A 192 -20.40 -6.42 -14.99
N VAL A 193 -19.26 -6.71 -15.60
CA VAL A 193 -18.01 -5.95 -15.39
C VAL A 193 -18.16 -4.45 -15.70
N THR A 194 -18.94 -4.09 -16.72
CA THR A 194 -19.22 -2.68 -17.06
C THR A 194 -19.92 -1.93 -15.92
N LEU A 195 -20.86 -2.59 -15.24
CA LEU A 195 -21.55 -2.02 -14.08
C LEU A 195 -20.57 -1.81 -12.92
N VAL A 196 -19.68 -2.78 -12.67
CA VAL A 196 -18.62 -2.67 -11.63
C VAL A 196 -17.69 -1.50 -11.93
N LEU A 197 -17.25 -1.36 -13.18
CA LEU A 197 -16.35 -0.29 -13.62
C LEU A 197 -17.04 1.08 -13.74
N SER A 198 -18.37 1.13 -13.79
CA SER A 198 -19.14 2.39 -13.73
C SER A 198 -19.24 2.97 -12.32
N GLY A 199 -18.98 2.15 -11.28
CA GLY A 199 -19.14 2.54 -9.87
C GLY A 199 -20.58 2.46 -9.34
N ALA A 200 -21.54 2.05 -10.17
CA ALA A 200 -22.92 1.80 -9.75
C ALA A 200 -23.07 0.54 -8.87
N TYR A 201 -22.06 -0.35 -8.88
CA TYR A 201 -22.01 -1.53 -8.01
C TYR A 201 -21.27 -1.23 -6.70
N ARG A 202 -21.91 -1.51 -5.57
CA ARG A 202 -21.27 -1.52 -4.25
C ARG A 202 -20.97 -2.97 -3.84
N SER A 203 -19.71 -3.27 -3.57
CA SER A 203 -19.32 -4.59 -3.05
C SER A 203 -19.84 -4.77 -1.61
N LYS A 204 -20.12 -6.02 -1.24
CA LYS A 204 -20.63 -6.36 0.10
C LYS A 204 -19.61 -6.13 1.22
N THR A 205 -18.32 -5.93 0.90
CA THR A 205 -17.22 -5.85 1.88
C THR A 205 -16.80 -4.42 2.25
N GLY A 206 -17.38 -3.37 1.63
CA GLY A 206 -17.36 -1.99 2.15
C GLY A 206 -16.02 -1.24 2.23
N LEU A 207 -14.86 -1.88 2.00
CA LEU A 207 -13.53 -1.26 2.18
C LEU A 207 -13.01 -0.42 0.98
N GLY A 208 -13.82 -0.25 -0.07
CA GLY A 208 -13.88 1.02 -0.79
C GLY A 208 -12.90 1.28 -1.95
N LEU A 209 -12.29 0.27 -2.57
CA LEU A 209 -11.63 0.45 -3.88
C LEU A 209 -12.12 -0.58 -4.91
N GLY A 210 -11.98 -1.89 -4.64
CA GLY A 210 -12.42 -2.93 -5.58
C GLY A 210 -11.80 -2.79 -6.96
N LEU A 211 -12.38 -3.47 -7.96
CA LEU A 211 -11.86 -3.44 -9.34
C LEU A 211 -11.85 -2.02 -9.96
N LEU A 212 -12.82 -1.17 -9.60
CA LEU A 212 -12.84 0.23 -10.01
C LEU A 212 -11.68 1.03 -9.42
N GLY A 213 -11.34 0.77 -8.15
CA GLY A 213 -10.19 1.40 -7.49
C GLY A 213 -8.87 0.99 -8.14
N VAL A 214 -8.72 -0.30 -8.51
CA VAL A 214 -7.58 -0.76 -9.32
C VAL A 214 -7.49 0.04 -10.62
N LYS A 215 -8.60 0.16 -11.36
CA LYS A 215 -8.66 0.98 -12.59
C LYS A 215 -8.28 2.45 -12.34
N ARG A 216 -8.73 3.07 -11.25
CA ARG A 216 -8.42 4.47 -10.91
C ARG A 216 -6.96 4.70 -10.51
N LEU A 217 -6.30 3.68 -9.97
CA LEU A 217 -4.89 3.74 -9.56
C LEU A 217 -3.92 3.43 -10.72
N SER A 218 -4.44 2.98 -11.86
CA SER A 218 -3.66 2.50 -12.99
C SER A 218 -3.62 3.53 -14.12
N ASP A 219 -2.49 3.59 -14.81
CA ASP A 219 -2.33 4.42 -16.02
C ASP A 219 -2.90 3.69 -17.26
N ARG A 220 -2.79 2.35 -17.29
CA ARG A 220 -3.46 1.47 -18.25
C ARG A 220 -4.18 0.36 -17.50
N PHE A 221 -5.38 -0.02 -17.94
CA PHE A 221 -6.16 -1.07 -17.31
C PHE A 221 -7.00 -1.82 -18.34
N GLU A 222 -6.94 -3.13 -18.30
CA GLU A 222 -7.75 -4.05 -19.09
C GLU A 222 -8.29 -5.16 -18.19
N VAL A 223 -9.53 -5.57 -18.43
CA VAL A 223 -10.14 -6.73 -17.76
C VAL A 223 -10.88 -7.57 -18.77
N ARG A 224 -10.64 -8.88 -18.72
CA ARG A 224 -11.36 -9.91 -19.44
C ARG A 224 -11.91 -10.88 -18.42
N THR A 225 -13.19 -11.21 -18.51
CA THR A 225 -13.85 -12.04 -17.50
C THR A 225 -14.99 -12.82 -18.13
N GLY A 226 -15.21 -14.03 -17.64
CA GLY A 226 -16.23 -14.94 -18.12
C GLY A 226 -16.29 -16.21 -17.28
N PRO A 227 -17.03 -17.24 -17.73
CA PRO A 227 -17.23 -18.49 -16.99
C PRO A 227 -15.94 -19.25 -16.66
N THR A 228 -14.84 -18.95 -17.36
CA THR A 228 -13.52 -19.57 -17.19
C THR A 228 -12.59 -18.76 -16.29
N GLY A 229 -13.08 -17.72 -15.63
CA GLY A 229 -12.31 -16.88 -14.71
C GLY A 229 -12.15 -15.44 -15.14
N THR A 230 -11.31 -14.71 -14.39
CA THR A 230 -11.01 -13.30 -14.63
C THR A 230 -9.52 -13.10 -14.89
N HIS A 231 -9.22 -12.24 -15.86
CA HIS A 231 -7.89 -11.77 -16.21
C HIS A 231 -7.89 -10.25 -16.12
N VAL A 232 -7.04 -9.69 -15.26
CA VAL A 232 -6.85 -8.25 -15.12
C VAL A 232 -5.40 -7.93 -15.45
N GLU A 233 -5.19 -7.00 -16.37
CA GLU A 233 -3.88 -6.44 -16.68
C GLU A 233 -3.91 -4.94 -16.41
N PHE A 234 -2.93 -4.43 -15.70
CA PHE A 234 -2.79 -3.00 -15.51
C PHE A 234 -1.33 -2.56 -15.43
N GLU A 235 -1.09 -1.28 -15.71
CA GLU A 235 0.22 -0.66 -15.61
C GLU A 235 0.15 0.51 -14.64
N VAL A 236 1.17 0.64 -13.80
CA VAL A 236 1.39 1.83 -12.97
C VAL A 236 2.74 2.41 -13.34
N TRP A 237 2.73 3.66 -13.75
CA TRP A 237 3.92 4.41 -14.11
C TRP A 237 4.56 5.05 -12.87
N LEU A 238 5.90 5.04 -12.87
CA LEU A 238 6.79 5.59 -11.85
C LEU A 238 7.58 6.81 -12.40
#